data_AF-A0A822GCZ6-F1
#
_entry.id   AF-A0A822GCZ6-F1
#
_cell.length_a   1.000
_cell.length_b   1.000
_cell.length_c   1.000
_cell.angle_alpha   90.00
_cell.angle_beta   90.00
_cell.angle_gamma   90.00
#
_symmetry.space_group_name_H-M   'P 1'
#
loop_
_entity.id
_entity.type
_entity.pdbx_description
1 polymer ?
#
loop_
_entity_poly.entity_id
_entity_poly.type
_entity_poly.pdbx_seq_one_letter_code
_entity_poly.pdbx_strand_id
1 'polypeptide(L)'
;TTKPYIVQLHKTQNVSASKNKERSSTRPHLYRLTITDGHIFQNALILPSLRNFNLDTPPGVKLLLKPQTKISNGFYILNDQTCELLGGTVNELVHEWKLNKV
;
A
#
# COMPACT_ATOMS: atom_id res chain seq x y z
N THR A 1 5.50 13.37 -20.63
CA THR A 1 4.44 12.38 -20.30
C THR A 1 4.99 11.40 -19.29
N THR A 2 4.39 11.31 -18.10
CA THR A 2 4.76 10.29 -17.09
C THR A 2 4.38 8.90 -17.60
N LYS A 3 5.26 7.91 -17.40
CA LYS A 3 5.01 6.52 -17.81
C LYS A 3 4.36 5.75 -16.64
N PRO A 4 3.56 4.70 -16.91
CA PRO A 4 3.14 3.79 -15.87
C PRO A 4 4.36 3.11 -15.22
N TYR A 5 4.26 2.82 -13.93
CA TYR A 5 5.37 2.25 -13.16
C TYR A 5 4.88 1.16 -12.21
N ILE A 6 5.57 0.02 -12.19
CA ILE A 6 5.20 -1.12 -11.34
C ILE A 6 6.09 -1.10 -10.10
N VAL A 7 5.46 -1.20 -8.93
CA VAL A 7 6.14 -1.26 -7.63
C VAL A 7 5.65 -2.46 -6.84
N GLN A 8 6.46 -2.89 -5.89
CA GLN A 8 6.10 -3.92 -4.93
C GLN A 8 5.64 -3.30 -3.61
N LEU A 9 4.52 -3.79 -3.08
CA LEU A 9 4.10 -3.53 -1.70
C LEU A 9 5.07 -4.22 -0.73
N HIS A 10 5.69 -3.45 0.16
CA HIS A 10 6.52 -4.00 1.23
C HIS A 10 5.78 -4.06 2.56
N LYS A 11 5.02 -3.02 2.90
CA LYS A 11 4.31 -2.94 4.20
C LYS A 11 3.06 -2.07 4.11
N THR A 12 2.04 -2.43 4.88
CA THR A 12 0.81 -1.66 5.07
C THR A 12 0.66 -1.27 6.53
N GLN A 13 0.24 -0.05 6.81
CA GLN A 13 -0.06 0.43 8.16
C GLN A 13 -1.33 1.28 8.17
N ASN A 14 -2.23 1.05 9.11
CA ASN A 14 -3.34 1.96 9.36
C ASN A 14 -2.83 3.18 10.13
N VAL A 15 -2.84 4.36 9.50
CA VAL A 15 -2.41 5.62 10.14
C VAL A 15 -3.56 6.43 10.73
N SER A 16 -4.80 5.97 10.57
CA SER A 16 -6.02 6.58 11.13
C SER A 16 -6.39 6.06 12.53
N ALA A 17 -5.75 4.98 12.98
CA ALA A 17 -6.01 4.32 14.24
C ALA A 17 -4.71 4.04 15.00
N SER A 18 -4.79 3.90 16.33
CA SER A 18 -3.65 3.42 17.11
C SER A 18 -3.38 1.94 16.79
N LYS A 19 -2.12 1.50 16.96
CA LYS A 19 -1.70 0.10 16.69
C LYS A 19 -2.60 -0.95 17.35
N ASN A 20 -3.13 -0.66 18.54
CA ASN A 20 -3.98 -1.57 19.30
C ASN A 20 -5.45 -1.58 18.83
N LYS A 21 -5.84 -0.71 17.89
CA LYS A 21 -7.22 -0.53 17.39
C LYS A 21 -7.28 -0.43 15.86
N GLU A 22 -6.32 -0.99 15.13
CA GLU A 22 -6.26 -0.85 13.66
C GLU A 22 -7.51 -1.36 12.92
N ARG A 23 -8.30 -2.24 13.54
CA ARG A 23 -9.55 -2.79 13.00
C ARG A 23 -10.84 -2.11 13.50
N SER A 24 -10.77 -1.04 14.30
CA SER A 24 -11.98 -0.40 14.80
C SER A 24 -12.75 0.30 13.66
N SER A 25 -13.95 -0.21 13.36
CA SER A 25 -14.81 0.11 12.22
C SER A 25 -15.42 1.53 12.20
N THR A 26 -15.07 2.41 13.14
CA THR A 26 -15.77 3.69 13.34
C THR A 26 -15.13 4.90 12.65
N ARG A 27 -14.00 4.76 11.94
CA ARG A 27 -13.30 5.86 11.28
C ARG A 27 -12.92 5.55 9.84
N PRO A 28 -12.91 6.55 8.92
CA PRO A 28 -12.39 6.37 7.58
C PRO A 28 -10.93 5.92 7.65
N HIS A 29 -10.65 4.77 7.05
CA HIS A 29 -9.33 4.17 7.11
C HIS A 29 -8.37 4.88 6.16
N LEU A 30 -7.32 5.48 6.73
CA LEU A 30 -6.18 5.99 5.98
C LEU A 30 -5.03 5.00 6.14
N TYR A 31 -4.53 4.45 5.02
CA TYR A 31 -3.41 3.51 5.05
C TYR A 31 -2.15 4.14 4.46
N ARG A 32 -1.03 3.96 5.15
CA ARG A 32 0.30 4.21 4.60
C ARG A 32 0.87 2.91 4.06
N LEU A 33 1.29 2.92 2.80
CA LEU A 33 2.07 1.85 2.20
C LEU A 33 3.54 2.24 2.17
N THR A 34 4.40 1.27 2.43
CA THR A 34 5.79 1.30 2.00
C THR A 34 5.90 0.47 0.72
N ILE A 35 6.36 1.09 -0.36
CA ILE A 35 6.51 0.49 -1.69
C ILE A 35 7.96 0.54 -2.14
N THR A 36 8.35 -0.35 -3.05
CA THR A 36 9.71 -0.38 -3.60
C THR A 36 9.74 -0.82 -5.07
N ASP A 37 10.72 -0.31 -5.81
CA ASP A 37 11.11 -0.79 -7.14
C ASP A 37 12.17 -1.90 -7.12
N GLY A 38 12.62 -2.30 -5.92
CA GLY A 38 13.73 -3.23 -5.70
C GLY A 38 15.04 -2.55 -5.29
N HIS A 39 15.13 -1.23 -5.40
CA HIS A 39 16.32 -0.46 -5.00
C HIS A 39 16.03 0.55 -3.90
N ILE A 40 14.92 1.29 -4.02
CA ILE A 40 14.54 2.35 -3.07
C ILE A 40 13.18 2.07 -2.46
N PHE A 41 13.00 2.51 -1.22
CA PHE A 41 11.71 2.49 -0.54
C PHE A 41 11.07 3.88 -0.57
N GLN A 42 9.78 3.93 -0.88
CA GLN A 42 8.99 5.15 -0.85
C GLN A 42 7.66 4.91 -0.13
N ASN A 43 7.02 6.01 0.28
CA ASN A 43 5.74 5.94 0.96
C ASN A 43 4.60 6.36 0.04
N ALA A 44 3.46 5.70 0.20
CA ALA A 44 2.21 6.05 -0.45
C ALA A 44 1.08 6.14 0.57
N LEU A 45 0.09 6.98 0.30
CA LEU A 45 -1.14 7.08 1.07
C LEU A 45 -2.30 6.57 0.22
N ILE A 46 -3.04 5.61 0.77
CA ILE A 46 -4.27 5.12 0.17
C ILE A 46 -5.43 5.96 0.70
N LEU A 47 -6.16 6.58 -0.22
CA LEU A 47 -7.45 7.18 0.09
C LEU A 47 -8.52 6.08 0.28
N PRO A 48 -9.55 6.30 1.12
CA PRO A 48 -10.61 5.31 1.35
C PRO A 48 -11.34 4.82 0.10
N SER A 49 -11.20 5.53 -1.01
CA SER A 49 -11.77 5.15 -2.30
C SER A 49 -11.10 3.94 -2.95
N LEU A 50 -9.91 3.50 -2.53
CA LEU A 50 -9.26 2.32 -3.12
C LEU A 50 -9.88 1.01 -2.59
N ARG A 51 -10.87 0.47 -3.30
CA ARG A 51 -11.72 -0.63 -2.77
C ARG A 51 -11.04 -1.99 -2.74
N ASN A 52 -10.08 -2.21 -3.64
CA ASN A 52 -9.41 -3.50 -3.80
C ASN A 52 -8.21 -3.69 -2.86
N PHE A 53 -8.03 -2.81 -1.88
CA PHE A 53 -6.91 -2.86 -0.95
C PHE A 53 -7.39 -2.86 0.50
N ASN A 54 -6.89 -3.80 1.29
CA ASN A 54 -7.17 -3.88 2.73
C ASN A 54 -5.93 -4.34 3.53
N LEU A 55 -6.04 -4.35 4.87
CA LEU A 55 -4.97 -4.79 5.79
C LEU A 55 -4.56 -6.26 5.65
N ASP A 56 -5.32 -7.06 4.92
CA ASP A 56 -5.03 -8.46 4.67
C ASP A 56 -4.34 -8.68 3.32
N THR A 57 -4.13 -7.61 2.54
CA THR A 57 -3.28 -7.63 1.35
C THR A 57 -1.85 -8.02 1.75
N PRO A 58 -1.32 -9.17 1.29
CA PRO A 58 -0.01 -9.64 1.70
C PRO A 58 1.10 -8.75 1.11
N PRO A 59 2.25 -8.61 1.80
CA PRO A 59 3.41 -7.98 1.20
C PRO A 59 3.92 -8.80 0.00
N GLY A 60 4.62 -8.14 -0.92
CA GLY A 60 5.11 -8.71 -2.17
C GLY A 60 4.19 -8.50 -3.38
N VAL A 61 2.93 -8.12 -3.14
CA VAL A 61 1.97 -7.79 -4.20
C VAL A 61 2.50 -6.66 -5.08
N LYS A 62 2.29 -6.78 -6.39
CA LYS A 62 2.66 -5.75 -7.37
C LYS A 62 1.51 -4.77 -7.59
N LEU A 63 1.86 -3.50 -7.66
CA LEU A 63 0.97 -2.37 -7.89
C LEU A 63 1.38 -1.66 -9.17
N LEU A 64 0.42 -1.34 -10.02
CA LEU A 64 0.61 -0.45 -11.16
C LEU A 64 0.24 0.97 -10.74
N LEU A 65 1.22 1.86 -10.74
CA LEU A 65 1.01 3.30 -10.61
C LEU A 65 0.79 3.89 -12.00
N LYS A 66 -0.39 4.48 -12.21
CA LYS A 66 -0.78 5.08 -13.48
C LYS A 66 -0.13 6.47 -13.64
N PRO A 67 0.08 6.95 -14.88
CA PRO A 67 0.75 8.23 -15.16
C PRO A 67 0.23 9.45 -14.38
N GLN A 68 -1.06 9.48 -14.07
CA GLN A 68 -1.74 10.55 -13.33
C GLN A 68 -1.53 10.51 -11.80
N THR A 69 -0.74 9.57 -11.28
CA THR A 69 -0.46 9.45 -9.85
C THR A 69 0.28 10.69 -9.37
N LYS A 70 -0.31 11.40 -8.41
CA LYS A 70 0.28 12.63 -7.84
C LYS A 70 1.19 12.27 -6.66
N ILE A 71 2.27 13.04 -6.54
CA ILE A 71 3.12 13.05 -5.35
C ILE A 71 2.83 14.33 -4.58
N SER A 72 2.53 14.22 -3.29
CA SER A 72 2.33 15.35 -2.40
C SER A 72 3.14 15.12 -1.13
N ASN A 73 4.02 16.07 -0.78
CA ASN A 73 4.89 16.02 0.40
C ASN A 73 5.68 14.70 0.52
N GLY A 74 6.16 14.16 -0.62
CA GLY A 74 6.91 12.91 -0.67
C GLY A 74 6.07 11.63 -0.58
N PHE A 75 4.73 11.73 -0.61
CA PHE A 75 3.83 10.58 -0.66
C PHE A 75 3.16 10.46 -2.03
N TYR A 76 3.13 9.26 -2.58
CA TYR A 76 2.22 8.95 -3.69
C TYR A 76 0.78 8.91 -3.15
N ILE A 77 -0.13 9.58 -3.85
CA ILE A 77 -1.55 9.60 -3.47
C ILE A 77 -2.31 8.61 -4.35
N LEU A 78 -2.78 7.52 -3.72
CA LEU A 78 -3.37 6.37 -4.40
C LEU A 78 -4.88 6.32 -4.22
N ASN A 79 -5.58 6.06 -5.32
CA ASN A 79 -7.01 5.76 -5.40
C ASN A 79 -7.27 4.81 -6.60
N ASP A 80 -8.51 4.37 -6.80
CA ASP A 80 -8.90 3.45 -7.89
C ASP A 80 -8.51 3.96 -9.30
N GLN A 81 -8.38 5.28 -9.49
CA GLN A 81 -7.99 5.87 -10.77
C GLN A 81 -6.49 5.93 -10.98
N THR A 82 -5.69 5.95 -9.93
CA THR A 82 -4.22 6.13 -10.00
C THR A 82 -3.45 4.85 -9.71
N CYS A 83 -4.07 3.86 -9.06
CA CYS A 83 -3.44 2.61 -8.66
C CYS A 83 -4.26 1.40 -9.09
N GLU A 84 -3.58 0.33 -9.48
CA GLU A 84 -4.19 -0.96 -9.79
C GLU A 84 -3.40 -2.10 -9.13
N LEU A 85 -4.11 -3.05 -8.53
CA LEU A 85 -3.53 -4.22 -7.88
C LEU A 85 -3.29 -5.30 -8.93
N LEU A 86 -2.03 -5.63 -9.23
CA LEU A 86 -1.67 -6.67 -10.20
C LEU A 86 -1.59 -8.07 -9.57
N GLY A 87 -1.53 -8.16 -8.23
CA GLY A 87 -1.43 -9.42 -7.50
C GLY A 87 0.00 -9.93 -7.32
N GLY A 88 0.13 -11.24 -7.15
CA GLY A 88 1.40 -11.91 -6.79
C GLY A 88 1.77 -11.76 -5.31
N THR A 89 2.75 -12.54 -4.88
CA THR A 89 3.26 -12.53 -3.48
C THR A 89 4.76 -12.80 -3.47
N VAL A 90 5.41 -12.48 -2.35
CA VAL A 90 6.81 -12.85 -2.09
C VAL A 90 6.83 -13.64 -0.79
N ASN A 91 7.21 -14.92 -0.86
CA ASN A 91 7.02 -15.88 0.23
C ASN A 91 7.75 -15.46 1.50
N GLU A 92 8.98 -14.96 1.36
CA GLU A 92 9.83 -14.51 2.46
C GLU A 92 9.17 -13.32 3.18
N LEU A 93 8.65 -12.34 2.43
CA LEU A 93 7.95 -11.19 3.03
C LEU A 93 6.64 -11.61 3.72
N VAL A 94 5.92 -12.58 3.15
CA VAL A 94 4.69 -13.11 3.75
C VAL A 94 5.00 -13.86 5.04
N HIS A 95 6.09 -14.63 5.09
CA HIS A 95 6.53 -15.33 6.29
C HIS A 95 6.82 -14.33 7.42
N GLU A 96 7.71 -13.36 7.17
CA GLU A 96 8.06 -12.31 8.14
C GLU A 96 6.84 -11.52 8.61
N TRP A 97 5.92 -11.19 7.70
CA TRP A 97 4.71 -10.46 8.05
C TRP A 97 3.76 -11.24 8.93
N LYS A 98 3.62 -12.56 8.71
CA LYS A 98 2.81 -13.44 9.56
C LYS A 98 3.41 -13.57 10.95
N LEU A 99 4.73 -13.67 11.07
CA LEU A 99 5.42 -13.71 12.37
C LEU A 99 5.19 -12.41 13.17
N ASN A 100 5.21 -11.26 12.50
CA ASN A 100 4.99 -9.96 13.12
C ASN A 100 3.51 -9.61 13.40
N LYS A 101 2.57 -10.45 12.95
CA LYS A 101 1.13 -10.32 13.25
C LYS A 101 0.71 -11.05 14.54
N VAL A 102 1.59 -11.87 15.13
CA VAL A 102 1.38 -12.61 16.38
C VAL A 102 1.54 -11.69 17.59
#